data_AF-A0A7C5BYH4-F1
#
_entry.id   AF-A0A7C5BYH4-F1
#
_cell.length_a   1.000
_cell.length_b   1.000
_cell.length_c   1.000
_cell.angle_alpha   90.00
_cell.angle_beta   90.00
_cell.angle_gamma   90.00
#
_symmetry.space_group_name_H-M   'P 1'
#
loop_
_entity.id
_entity.type
_entity.pdbx_description
1 polymer ?
#
loop_
_entity_poly.entity_id
_entity_poly.type
_entity_poly.pdbx_seq_one_letter_code
_entity_poly.pdbx_strand_id
1 'polypeptide(L)'
;MGEQGASTKEKLFRAKFTVARQGPKTPEIKFQVTWGSQSFVVTLEIEGNPVFEGSWETSLTRDGEPLGPVEAWELVCRHHSPEVGYVEAVQLWKGGLKLWRHILVARKDTAVLLGEAVTGGRPEDQWIYSTQWTVAPAVQWKGSRSTTDGWLLLGRKKTTRLLPIFSPEWKDEGQSCKIAKKGEHLRLGAEFRGRGFFVPIFLDCLPRRFTHRCTWRQLTIAENQQPVPEDLAAAYRIQVGDAHWLLYRTLGPPGKRSFFGHQLVSELLFARFDRQTGTVNPLLELVEVPE
;
A
#
# COMPACT_ATOMS: atom_id res chain seq x y z
N MET A 1 20.44 37.20 -30.42
CA MET A 1 20.45 36.68 -29.04
C MET A 1 19.46 35.55 -28.98
N GLY A 2 19.92 34.30 -29.13
CA GLY A 2 19.06 33.12 -29.06
C GLY A 2 18.95 32.68 -27.61
N GLU A 3 17.73 32.73 -27.06
CA GLU A 3 17.41 32.05 -25.82
C GLU A 3 17.47 30.53 -26.09
N GLN A 4 18.50 29.89 -25.53
CA GLN A 4 18.52 28.45 -25.40
C GLN A 4 17.49 28.06 -24.35
N GLY A 5 16.29 27.71 -24.81
CA GLY A 5 15.34 26.95 -24.02
C GLY A 5 15.96 25.59 -23.69
N ALA A 6 16.55 25.48 -22.50
CA ALA A 6 16.92 24.19 -21.95
C ALA A 6 15.62 23.42 -21.69
N SER A 7 15.26 22.54 -22.63
CA SER A 7 14.25 21.52 -22.41
C SER A 7 14.80 20.57 -21.35
N THR A 8 14.50 20.85 -20.08
CA THR A 8 14.77 19.94 -18.98
C THR A 8 13.94 18.69 -19.24
N LYS A 9 14.57 17.63 -19.74
CA LYS A 9 13.90 16.33 -19.93
C LYS A 9 13.31 15.91 -18.59
N GLU A 10 12.00 15.77 -18.56
CA GLU A 10 11.27 15.31 -17.37
C GLU A 10 11.80 13.93 -16.97
N LYS A 11 12.21 13.79 -15.71
CA LYS A 11 12.78 12.54 -15.20
C LYS A 11 11.66 11.51 -15.06
N LEU A 12 11.65 10.56 -16.00
CA LEU A 12 10.69 9.44 -15.99
C LEU A 12 11.32 8.22 -15.32
N PHE A 13 10.65 7.68 -14.32
CA PHE A 13 11.04 6.48 -13.62
C PHE A 13 10.11 5.31 -13.97
N ARG A 14 10.65 4.09 -13.92
CA ARG A 14 9.89 2.86 -14.17
C ARG A 14 10.41 1.70 -13.33
N ALA A 15 9.50 0.85 -12.86
CA ALA A 15 9.80 -0.45 -12.29
C ALA A 15 8.85 -1.52 -12.83
N LYS A 16 9.35 -2.75 -12.90
CA LYS A 16 8.61 -3.93 -13.37
C LYS A 16 8.89 -5.11 -12.44
N PHE A 17 7.84 -5.83 -12.09
CA PHE A 17 7.92 -7.03 -11.28
C PHE A 17 7.07 -8.12 -11.92
N THR A 18 7.62 -9.32 -11.99
CA THR A 18 6.95 -10.48 -12.55
C THR A 18 6.96 -11.63 -11.54
N VAL A 19 5.81 -12.24 -11.33
CA VAL A 19 5.66 -13.54 -10.70
C VAL A 19 5.42 -14.52 -11.83
N ALA A 20 6.37 -15.40 -12.09
CA ALA A 20 6.20 -16.43 -13.11
C ALA A 20 5.11 -17.43 -12.68
N ARG A 21 4.39 -17.98 -13.67
CA ARG A 21 3.43 -19.04 -13.41
C ARG A 21 4.11 -20.25 -12.78
N GLN A 22 3.57 -20.74 -11.66
CA GLN A 22 4.07 -21.92 -10.96
C GLN A 22 2.96 -22.98 -10.86
N GLY A 23 2.57 -23.51 -12.02
CA GLY A 23 1.52 -24.51 -12.15
C GLY A 23 0.11 -23.94 -12.33
N PRO A 24 -0.94 -24.79 -12.30
CA PRO A 24 -2.30 -24.39 -12.68
C PRO A 24 -2.98 -23.42 -11.70
N LYS A 25 -2.56 -23.42 -10.43
CA LYS A 25 -3.20 -22.66 -9.33
C LYS A 25 -2.37 -21.47 -8.84
N THR A 26 -1.22 -21.20 -9.46
CA THR A 26 -0.34 -20.06 -9.14
C THR A 26 -0.16 -19.24 -10.41
N PRO A 27 -0.97 -18.19 -10.60
CA PRO A 27 -1.00 -17.45 -11.86
C PRO A 27 0.28 -16.65 -12.08
N GLU A 28 0.60 -16.38 -13.34
CA GLU A 28 1.51 -15.30 -13.69
C GLU A 28 0.91 -13.95 -13.27
N ILE A 29 1.74 -13.10 -12.68
CA ILE A 29 1.43 -11.69 -12.45
C ILE A 29 2.51 -10.82 -13.04
N LYS A 30 2.11 -9.77 -13.75
CA LYS A 30 3.00 -8.69 -14.20
C LYS A 30 2.52 -7.40 -13.57
N PHE A 31 3.34 -6.82 -12.72
CA PHE A 31 3.10 -5.51 -12.14
C PHE A 31 4.12 -4.52 -12.71
N GLN A 32 3.65 -3.39 -13.21
CA GLN A 32 4.53 -2.31 -13.64
C GLN A 32 4.06 -0.99 -13.05
N VAL A 33 5.02 -0.13 -12.81
CA VAL A 33 4.77 1.24 -12.39
C VAL A 33 5.69 2.16 -13.16
N THR A 34 5.13 3.26 -13.65
CA THR A 34 5.85 4.34 -14.34
C THR A 34 5.41 5.65 -13.73
N TRP A 35 6.36 6.54 -13.42
CA TRP A 35 6.03 7.82 -12.81
C TRP A 35 6.97 8.92 -13.27
N GLY A 36 6.41 10.12 -13.41
CA GLY A 36 7.11 11.34 -13.79
C GLY A 36 6.85 12.44 -12.75
N SER A 37 6.80 13.70 -13.18
CA SER A 37 6.63 14.82 -12.26
C SER A 37 5.34 14.74 -11.44
N GLN A 38 4.18 14.68 -12.11
CA GLN A 38 2.86 14.70 -11.45
C GLN A 38 2.03 13.45 -11.72
N SER A 39 2.55 12.52 -12.53
CA SER A 39 1.82 11.32 -12.95
C SER A 39 2.45 10.07 -12.35
N PHE A 40 1.57 9.13 -12.02
CA PHE A 40 1.95 7.82 -11.54
C PHE A 40 0.98 6.82 -12.15
N VAL A 41 1.50 5.90 -12.95
CA VAL A 41 0.73 4.95 -13.74
C VAL A 41 1.07 3.56 -13.27
N VAL A 42 0.05 2.78 -12.95
CA VAL A 42 0.17 1.40 -12.51
C VAL A 42 -0.48 0.49 -13.53
N THR A 43 0.20 -0.61 -13.84
CA THR A 43 -0.41 -1.74 -14.52
C THR A 43 -0.26 -3.01 -13.68
N LEU A 44 -1.35 -3.76 -13.58
CA LEU A 44 -1.37 -5.08 -12.97
C LEU A 44 -2.09 -6.01 -13.93
N GLU A 45 -1.40 -7.03 -14.41
CA GLU A 45 -1.96 -8.10 -15.23
C GLU A 45 -1.91 -9.44 -14.48
N ILE A 46 -2.96 -10.24 -14.64
CA ILE A 46 -3.07 -11.60 -14.10
C ILE A 46 -3.35 -12.56 -15.26
N GLU A 47 -2.43 -13.48 -15.53
CA GLU A 47 -2.47 -14.38 -16.69
C GLU A 47 -2.75 -13.62 -18.01
N GLY A 48 -2.08 -12.48 -18.21
CA GLY A 48 -2.23 -11.61 -19.38
C GLY A 48 -3.54 -10.80 -19.44
N ASN A 49 -4.40 -10.88 -18.43
CA ASN A 49 -5.61 -10.06 -18.35
C ASN A 49 -5.34 -8.81 -17.51
N PRO A 50 -5.61 -7.61 -18.02
CA PRO A 50 -5.40 -6.38 -17.26
C PRO A 50 -6.41 -6.25 -16.12
N VAL A 51 -5.92 -5.83 -14.96
CA VAL A 51 -6.70 -5.58 -13.74
C VAL A 51 -6.61 -4.09 -13.38
N PHE A 52 -5.40 -3.58 -13.24
CA PHE A 52 -5.15 -2.13 -13.15
C PHE A 52 -4.47 -1.67 -14.43
N GLU A 53 -4.89 -0.51 -14.93
CA GLU A 53 -4.41 0.04 -16.18
C GLU A 53 -4.64 1.55 -16.19
N GLY A 54 -3.69 2.32 -15.68
CA GLY A 54 -3.74 3.78 -15.75
C GLY A 54 -3.29 4.45 -14.47
N SER A 55 -3.88 5.62 -14.19
CA SER A 55 -3.42 6.49 -13.12
C SER A 55 -3.67 5.92 -11.72
N TRP A 56 -2.76 6.26 -10.82
CA TRP A 56 -2.94 6.17 -9.38
C TRP A 56 -2.91 7.59 -8.82
N GLU A 57 -4.05 8.08 -8.36
CA GLU A 57 -4.28 9.45 -7.94
C GLU A 57 -4.65 9.52 -6.46
N THR A 58 -4.30 10.63 -5.81
CA THR A 58 -4.57 10.90 -4.40
C THR A 58 -5.19 12.27 -4.26
N SER A 59 -6.19 12.39 -3.40
CA SER A 59 -6.77 13.66 -2.98
C SER A 59 -6.69 13.76 -1.46
N LEU A 60 -6.27 14.91 -0.98
CA LEU A 60 -6.05 15.16 0.45
C LEU A 60 -6.64 16.51 0.83
N THR A 61 -7.38 16.53 1.92
CA THR A 61 -7.87 17.75 2.57
C THR A 61 -7.41 17.72 4.02
N ARG A 62 -6.89 18.85 4.52
CA ARG A 62 -6.52 19.04 5.92
C ARG A 62 -7.36 20.18 6.50
N ASP A 63 -8.09 19.91 7.58
CA ASP A 63 -8.95 20.88 8.27
C ASP A 63 -9.89 21.65 7.32
N GLY A 64 -10.42 20.95 6.32
CA GLY A 64 -11.30 21.51 5.29
C GLY A 64 -10.58 22.12 4.08
N GLU A 65 -9.27 22.34 4.14
CA GLU A 65 -8.49 22.93 3.06
C GLU A 65 -7.88 21.86 2.12
N PRO A 66 -8.15 21.90 0.80
CA PRO A 66 -7.56 20.97 -0.14
C PRO A 66 -6.06 21.21 -0.29
N LEU A 67 -5.32 20.11 -0.37
CA LEU A 67 -3.88 20.08 -0.54
C LEU A 67 -3.52 19.53 -1.92
N GLY A 68 -2.33 19.87 -2.39
CA GLY A 68 -1.80 19.38 -3.65
C GLY A 68 -0.27 19.33 -3.65
N PRO A 69 0.30 18.63 -4.63
CA PRO A 69 1.74 18.51 -4.79
C PRO A 69 2.38 19.86 -5.13
N VAL A 70 3.60 20.08 -4.64
CA VAL A 70 4.44 21.24 -4.96
C VAL A 70 5.71 20.86 -5.71
N GLU A 71 6.08 19.58 -5.69
CA GLU A 71 7.26 19.04 -6.38
C GLU A 71 6.93 17.79 -7.20
N ALA A 72 7.91 17.34 -7.98
CA ALA A 72 7.85 16.09 -8.72
C ALA A 72 7.96 14.87 -7.78
N TRP A 73 7.53 13.70 -8.24
CA TRP A 73 7.85 12.45 -7.56
C TRP A 73 9.35 12.15 -7.62
N GLU A 74 9.90 11.75 -6.48
CA GLU A 74 11.28 11.30 -6.33
C GLU A 74 11.32 9.81 -5.98
N LEU A 75 12.26 9.08 -6.59
CA LEU A 75 12.57 7.70 -6.18
C LEU A 75 13.41 7.76 -4.90
N VAL A 76 12.91 7.14 -3.82
CA VAL A 76 13.63 7.05 -2.54
C VAL A 76 14.38 5.71 -2.47
N CYS A 77 13.64 4.62 -2.64
CA CYS A 77 14.19 3.28 -2.48
C CYS A 77 13.73 2.36 -3.61
N ARG A 78 14.63 1.50 -4.06
CA ARG A 78 14.30 0.36 -4.93
C ARG A 78 15.03 -0.86 -4.40
N HIS A 79 14.27 -1.91 -4.14
CA HIS A 79 14.81 -3.19 -3.72
C HIS A 79 14.31 -4.31 -4.64
N HIS A 80 15.19 -5.26 -4.94
CA HIS A 80 14.87 -6.40 -5.77
C HIS A 80 15.58 -7.64 -5.24
N SER A 81 14.80 -8.67 -4.95
CA SER A 81 15.28 -9.99 -4.58
C SER A 81 14.43 -11.08 -5.27
N PRO A 82 14.86 -12.35 -5.19
CA PRO A 82 14.05 -13.48 -5.64
C PRO A 82 12.69 -13.62 -4.91
N GLU A 83 12.54 -13.01 -3.74
CA GLU A 83 11.31 -13.10 -2.94
C GLU A 83 10.42 -11.88 -3.09
N VAL A 84 11.01 -10.69 -3.23
CA VAL A 84 10.28 -9.42 -3.25
C VAL A 84 10.82 -8.45 -4.29
N GLY A 85 9.92 -7.70 -4.92
CA GLY A 85 10.26 -6.46 -5.60
C GLY A 85 9.64 -5.30 -4.84
N TYR A 86 10.39 -4.22 -4.62
CA TYR A 86 9.90 -3.06 -3.87
C TYR A 86 10.38 -1.74 -4.50
N VAL A 87 9.49 -0.75 -4.50
CA VAL A 87 9.77 0.64 -4.83
C VAL A 87 9.10 1.55 -3.80
N GLU A 88 9.82 2.58 -3.40
CA GLU A 88 9.35 3.70 -2.62
C GLU A 88 9.58 5.00 -3.38
N ALA A 89 8.54 5.81 -3.46
CA ALA A 89 8.62 7.16 -4.02
C ALA A 89 8.00 8.16 -3.06
N VAL A 90 8.48 9.41 -3.10
CA VAL A 90 7.97 10.50 -2.28
C VAL A 90 7.64 11.71 -3.13
N GLN A 91 6.65 12.49 -2.71
CA GLN A 91 6.31 13.76 -3.32
C GLN A 91 6.06 14.79 -2.21
N LEU A 92 6.62 16.01 -2.37
CA LEU A 92 6.33 17.12 -1.48
C LEU A 92 4.99 17.77 -1.85
N TRP A 93 4.20 18.08 -0.82
CA TRP A 93 2.87 18.66 -0.90
C TRP A 93 2.82 19.98 -0.11
N LYS A 94 1.81 20.82 -0.43
CA LYS A 94 1.59 22.12 0.20
C LYS A 94 1.63 22.00 1.73
N GLY A 95 2.33 22.93 2.38
CA GLY A 95 2.48 22.95 3.84
C GLY A 95 3.56 22.03 4.39
N GLY A 96 4.53 21.61 3.56
CA GLY A 96 5.69 20.81 3.99
C GLY A 96 5.38 19.32 4.19
N LEU A 97 4.22 18.87 3.72
CA LEU A 97 3.78 17.48 3.85
C LEU A 97 4.48 16.59 2.82
N LYS A 98 4.71 15.34 3.19
CA LYS A 98 5.22 14.33 2.25
C LYS A 98 4.17 13.25 2.03
N LEU A 99 3.89 12.96 0.77
CA LEU A 99 3.13 11.78 0.34
C LEU A 99 4.12 10.71 -0.13
N TRP A 100 4.10 9.56 0.53
CA TRP A 100 4.93 8.41 0.20
C TRP A 100 4.09 7.36 -0.52
N ARG A 101 4.67 6.69 -1.52
CA ARG A 101 4.08 5.53 -2.18
C ARG A 101 4.99 4.33 -2.05
N HIS A 102 4.41 3.26 -1.53
CA HIS A 102 5.05 1.98 -1.30
C HIS A 102 4.43 0.96 -2.26
N ILE A 103 5.24 0.34 -3.11
CA ILE A 103 4.81 -0.76 -3.98
C ILE A 103 5.67 -1.97 -3.65
N LEU A 104 5.03 -3.05 -3.19
CA LEU A 104 5.70 -4.32 -2.91
C LEU A 104 5.04 -5.45 -3.68
N VAL A 105 5.83 -6.30 -4.33
CA VAL A 105 5.37 -7.54 -4.96
C VAL A 105 6.06 -8.72 -4.31
N ALA A 106 5.31 -9.49 -3.52
CA ALA A 106 5.78 -10.70 -2.85
C ALA A 106 5.61 -11.89 -3.79
N ARG A 107 6.72 -12.29 -4.44
CA ARG A 107 6.69 -13.20 -5.59
C ARG A 107 6.19 -14.59 -5.23
N LYS A 108 6.75 -15.17 -4.17
CA LYS A 108 6.34 -16.50 -3.69
C LYS A 108 4.93 -16.52 -3.10
N ASP A 109 4.41 -15.36 -2.69
CA ASP A 109 3.06 -15.22 -2.16
C ASP A 109 2.03 -14.89 -3.23
N THR A 110 2.46 -14.47 -4.42
CA THR A 110 1.57 -14.02 -5.49
C THR A 110 0.63 -12.92 -4.95
N ALA A 111 1.24 -11.95 -4.26
CA ALA A 111 0.54 -10.85 -3.60
C ALA A 111 1.24 -9.51 -3.88
N VAL A 112 0.45 -8.44 -3.86
CA VAL A 112 0.93 -7.07 -4.07
C VAL A 112 0.46 -6.20 -2.91
N LEU A 113 1.33 -5.36 -2.38
CA LEU A 113 0.99 -4.30 -1.42
C LEU A 113 1.12 -2.95 -2.13
N LEU A 114 0.07 -2.15 -2.08
CA LEU A 114 0.06 -0.75 -2.48
C LEU A 114 -0.20 0.07 -1.24
N GLY A 115 0.74 0.91 -0.82
CA GLY A 115 0.59 1.75 0.36
C GLY A 115 0.82 3.22 0.03
N GLU A 116 0.04 4.08 0.65
CA GLU A 116 0.36 5.51 0.73
C GLU A 116 0.55 5.93 2.18
N ALA A 117 1.57 6.73 2.46
CA ALA A 117 1.75 7.35 3.77
C ALA A 117 1.76 8.87 3.65
N VAL A 118 1.12 9.55 4.60
CA VAL A 118 1.22 11.01 4.73
C VAL A 118 1.97 11.32 6.02
N THR A 119 2.97 12.19 5.94
CA THR A 119 3.78 12.63 7.08
C THR A 119 4.00 14.14 7.06
N GLY A 120 4.32 14.73 8.21
CA GLY A 120 4.63 16.17 8.36
C GLY A 120 3.46 17.03 8.85
N GLY A 121 2.37 16.39 9.30
CA GLY A 121 1.24 17.06 9.94
C GLY A 121 1.46 17.34 11.42
N ARG A 122 0.38 17.78 12.07
CA ARG A 122 0.32 18.12 13.50
C ARG A 122 -0.64 17.19 14.24
N PRO A 123 -0.48 16.99 15.57
CA PRO A 123 -1.34 16.10 16.35
C PRO A 123 -2.85 16.40 16.25
N GLU A 124 -3.22 17.65 16.02
CA GLU A 124 -4.59 18.13 15.95
C GLU A 124 -5.21 18.07 14.54
N ASP A 125 -4.40 17.80 13.50
CA ASP A 125 -4.85 17.84 12.10
C ASP A 125 -5.96 16.79 11.85
N GLN A 126 -6.98 17.19 11.09
CA GLN A 126 -8.03 16.31 10.59
C GLN A 126 -7.89 16.14 9.07
N TRP A 127 -7.97 14.89 8.61
CA TRP A 127 -7.73 14.53 7.23
C TRP A 127 -8.94 13.92 6.57
N ILE A 128 -9.25 14.37 5.36
CA ILE A 128 -10.10 13.63 4.42
C ILE A 128 -9.18 13.14 3.30
N TYR A 129 -9.12 11.82 3.14
CA TYR A 129 -8.24 11.16 2.20
C TYR A 129 -9.05 10.36 1.18
N SER A 130 -8.62 10.42 -0.08
CA SER A 130 -9.10 9.53 -1.12
C SER A 130 -7.95 9.10 -2.01
N THR A 131 -7.94 7.83 -2.40
CA THR A 131 -7.04 7.30 -3.42
C THR A 131 -7.85 6.60 -4.49
N GLN A 132 -7.36 6.66 -5.72
CA GLN A 132 -8.08 6.20 -6.89
C GLN A 132 -7.12 5.51 -7.86
N TRP A 133 -7.54 4.33 -8.33
CA TRP A 133 -6.85 3.61 -9.40
C TRP A 133 -7.75 3.51 -10.62
N THR A 134 -7.17 3.66 -11.81
CA THR A 134 -7.81 3.22 -13.04
C THR A 134 -7.70 1.70 -13.17
N VAL A 135 -8.85 1.05 -13.30
CA VAL A 135 -8.99 -0.39 -13.50
C VAL A 135 -9.43 -0.67 -14.92
N ALA A 136 -9.04 -1.82 -15.46
CA ALA A 136 -9.41 -2.18 -16.83
C ALA A 136 -10.94 -2.18 -17.02
N PRO A 137 -11.48 -1.80 -18.20
CA PRO A 137 -12.92 -1.64 -18.41
C PRO A 137 -13.75 -2.86 -18.04
N ALA A 138 -13.21 -4.06 -18.27
CA ALA A 138 -13.85 -5.34 -17.99
C ALA A 138 -13.89 -5.71 -16.49
N VAL A 139 -13.12 -5.03 -15.65
CA VAL A 139 -13.04 -5.31 -14.22
C VAL A 139 -14.29 -4.83 -13.50
N GLN A 140 -14.84 -5.68 -12.64
CA GLN A 140 -15.94 -5.35 -11.75
C GLN A 140 -15.47 -5.38 -10.30
N TRP A 141 -15.98 -4.45 -9.50
CA TRP A 141 -15.78 -4.45 -8.04
C TRP A 141 -16.97 -5.11 -7.36
N LYS A 142 -16.68 -6.07 -6.48
CA LYS A 142 -17.68 -6.69 -5.61
C LYS A 142 -17.20 -6.64 -4.17
N GLY A 143 -17.59 -5.58 -3.46
CA GLY A 143 -17.37 -5.44 -2.03
C GLY A 143 -18.13 -6.49 -1.22
N SER A 144 -17.56 -6.86 -0.07
CA SER A 144 -18.26 -7.67 0.94
C SER A 144 -19.44 -6.91 1.55
N ARG A 145 -20.42 -7.64 2.10
CA ARG A 145 -21.58 -7.01 2.77
C ARG A 145 -21.22 -6.55 4.18
N SER A 146 -20.48 -7.35 4.93
CA SER A 146 -20.18 -7.12 6.34
C SER A 146 -18.76 -6.61 6.59
N THR A 147 -17.81 -6.97 5.73
CA THR A 147 -16.39 -6.62 5.88
C THR A 147 -15.96 -5.56 4.87
N THR A 148 -14.84 -4.88 5.11
CA THR A 148 -14.34 -3.79 4.26
C THR A 148 -13.56 -4.29 3.02
N ASP A 149 -13.30 -5.59 2.91
CA ASP A 149 -12.68 -6.19 1.72
C ASP A 149 -13.66 -6.37 0.54
N GLY A 150 -13.09 -6.79 -0.59
CA GLY A 150 -13.88 -7.22 -1.73
C GLY A 150 -13.04 -7.86 -2.83
N TRP A 151 -13.69 -8.05 -3.97
CA TRP A 151 -13.14 -8.76 -5.12
C TRP A 151 -13.09 -7.87 -6.35
N LEU A 152 -11.96 -7.93 -7.05
CA LEU A 152 -11.90 -7.59 -8.46
C LEU A 152 -12.26 -8.84 -9.26
N LEU A 153 -13.19 -8.67 -10.21
CA LEU A 153 -13.72 -9.74 -11.03
C LEU A 153 -13.49 -9.43 -12.51
N LEU A 154 -13.11 -10.43 -13.29
CA LEU A 154 -13.20 -10.42 -14.75
C LEU A 154 -14.40 -11.29 -15.15
N GLY A 155 -15.48 -10.64 -15.60
CA GLY A 155 -16.78 -11.28 -15.73
C GLY A 155 -17.26 -11.84 -14.38
N ARG A 156 -17.40 -13.17 -14.27
CA ARG A 156 -17.78 -13.86 -13.03
C ARG A 156 -16.59 -14.41 -12.24
N LYS A 157 -15.37 -14.37 -12.80
CA LYS A 157 -14.17 -14.97 -12.20
C LYS A 157 -13.50 -13.99 -11.25
N LYS A 158 -13.25 -14.43 -10.01
CA LYS A 158 -12.40 -13.71 -9.05
C LYS A 158 -10.96 -13.71 -9.55
N THR A 159 -10.35 -12.55 -9.63
CA THR A 159 -8.93 -12.39 -10.01
C THR A 159 -8.07 -11.94 -8.84
N THR A 160 -8.61 -11.07 -7.99
CA THR A 160 -7.89 -10.46 -6.88
C THR A 160 -8.83 -10.20 -5.72
N ARG A 161 -8.42 -10.58 -4.50
CA ARG A 161 -9.03 -10.06 -3.26
C ARG A 161 -8.29 -8.78 -2.87
N LEU A 162 -9.02 -7.70 -2.63
CA LEU A 162 -8.47 -6.44 -2.14
C LEU A 162 -8.84 -6.29 -0.67
N LEU A 163 -7.82 -6.14 0.17
CA LEU A 163 -7.94 -5.92 1.61
C LEU A 163 -7.43 -4.51 1.95
N PRO A 164 -8.28 -3.58 2.42
CA PRO A 164 -7.83 -2.30 2.95
C PRO A 164 -7.33 -2.48 4.39
N ILE A 165 -6.11 -3.01 4.55
CA ILE A 165 -5.66 -3.54 5.85
C ILE A 165 -5.46 -2.47 6.94
N PHE A 166 -5.41 -1.19 6.54
CA PHE A 166 -5.45 -0.03 7.45
C PHE A 166 -6.82 0.19 8.11
N SER A 167 -7.89 -0.33 7.49
CA SER A 167 -9.26 -0.17 7.96
C SER A 167 -9.67 -1.37 8.80
N PRO A 168 -10.57 -1.20 9.80
CA PRO A 168 -11.17 -2.31 10.52
C PRO A 168 -11.75 -3.37 9.58
N GLU A 169 -11.73 -4.63 10.02
CA GLU A 169 -12.24 -5.74 9.20
C GLU A 169 -13.74 -5.56 8.92
N TRP A 170 -14.50 -5.20 9.95
CA TRP A 170 -15.94 -5.09 9.90
C TRP A 170 -16.38 -3.66 9.61
N LYS A 171 -17.40 -3.51 8.77
CA LYS A 171 -17.88 -2.19 8.32
C LYS A 171 -18.55 -1.37 9.41
N ASP A 172 -19.12 -2.05 10.40
CA ASP A 172 -19.77 -1.49 11.57
C ASP A 172 -18.79 -1.21 12.72
N GLU A 173 -17.51 -1.58 12.56
CA GLU A 173 -16.46 -1.28 13.52
C GLU A 173 -15.81 0.07 13.21
N GLY A 174 -16.15 1.09 14.00
CA GLY A 174 -15.51 2.40 13.96
C GLY A 174 -15.60 3.11 12.61
N GLN A 175 -14.55 3.87 12.27
CA GLN A 175 -14.48 4.63 11.02
C GLN A 175 -13.90 3.76 9.89
N SER A 176 -14.78 2.98 9.26
CA SER A 176 -14.42 2.11 8.13
C SER A 176 -14.20 2.87 6.82
N CYS A 177 -13.27 2.40 6.00
CA CYS A 177 -13.05 2.96 4.68
C CYS A 177 -14.22 2.63 3.73
N LYS A 178 -14.37 3.46 2.70
CA LYS A 178 -15.39 3.27 1.66
C LYS A 178 -14.71 2.97 0.33
N ILE A 179 -15.04 1.82 -0.27
CA ILE A 179 -14.53 1.42 -1.58
C ILE A 179 -15.68 1.31 -2.58
N ALA A 180 -15.57 2.06 -3.68
CA ALA A 180 -16.54 2.04 -4.75
C ALA A 180 -15.86 2.10 -6.11
N LYS A 181 -16.45 1.45 -7.11
CA LYS A 181 -16.06 1.59 -8.51
C LYS A 181 -17.09 2.46 -9.23
N LYS A 182 -16.64 3.48 -9.95
CA LYS A 182 -17.46 4.32 -10.85
C LYS A 182 -16.77 4.42 -12.20
N GLY A 183 -17.39 3.87 -13.24
CA GLY A 183 -16.74 3.73 -14.54
C GLY A 183 -15.47 2.89 -14.40
N GLU A 184 -14.34 3.42 -14.84
CA GLU A 184 -13.01 2.79 -14.78
C GLU A 184 -12.24 3.13 -13.50
N HIS A 185 -12.84 3.89 -12.58
CA HIS A 185 -12.15 4.34 -11.37
C HIS A 185 -12.61 3.52 -10.16
N LEU A 186 -11.66 2.82 -9.53
CA LEU A 186 -11.84 2.24 -8.20
C LEU A 186 -11.31 3.24 -7.18
N ARG A 187 -12.21 3.78 -6.36
CA ARG A 187 -11.91 4.79 -5.35
C ARG A 187 -12.05 4.21 -3.96
N LEU A 188 -11.07 4.51 -3.13
CA LEU A 188 -11.09 4.28 -1.69
C LEU A 188 -11.03 5.62 -0.97
N GLY A 189 -11.90 5.82 0.02
CA GLY A 189 -11.90 7.02 0.87
C GLY A 189 -11.91 6.67 2.35
N ALA A 190 -11.23 7.49 3.14
CA ALA A 190 -11.13 7.38 4.59
C ALA A 190 -10.86 8.76 5.22
N GLU A 191 -11.04 8.85 6.54
CA GLU A 191 -10.69 10.04 7.31
C GLU A 191 -9.70 9.62 8.41
N PHE A 192 -8.82 10.55 8.79
CA PHE A 192 -7.79 10.33 9.78
C PHE A 192 -7.65 11.54 10.71
N ARG A 193 -6.99 11.34 11.85
CA ARG A 193 -6.58 12.41 12.77
C ARG A 193 -5.12 12.21 13.17
N GLY A 194 -4.41 13.31 13.40
CA GLY A 194 -3.02 13.29 13.87
C GLY A 194 -2.00 13.71 12.81
N ARG A 195 -0.72 13.50 13.12
CA ARG A 195 0.43 14.01 12.33
C ARG A 195 0.59 13.38 10.94
N GLY A 196 -0.06 12.25 10.72
CA GLY A 196 0.13 11.43 9.54
C GLY A 196 -0.69 10.16 9.63
N PHE A 197 -0.65 9.37 8.57
CA PHE A 197 -1.34 8.09 8.50
C PHE A 197 -0.72 7.21 7.43
N PHE A 198 -0.94 5.90 7.53
CA PHE A 198 -0.49 4.92 6.54
C PHE A 198 -1.68 4.08 6.04
N VAL A 199 -1.85 4.03 4.72
CA VAL A 199 -2.97 3.39 4.03
C VAL A 199 -2.50 2.20 3.17
N PRO A 200 -2.08 1.08 3.76
CA PRO A 200 -1.75 -0.12 3.00
C PRO A 200 -2.98 -0.87 2.49
N ILE A 201 -2.93 -1.25 1.21
CA ILE A 201 -3.89 -2.11 0.51
C ILE A 201 -3.17 -3.38 0.09
N PHE A 202 -3.66 -4.52 0.56
CA PHE A 202 -3.12 -5.83 0.21
C PHE A 202 -3.98 -6.51 -0.86
N LEU A 203 -3.34 -6.91 -1.94
CA LEU A 203 -3.94 -7.60 -3.07
C LEU A 203 -3.50 -9.06 -3.04
N ASP A 204 -4.42 -9.96 -2.65
CA ASP A 204 -4.22 -11.40 -2.77
C ASP A 204 -4.65 -11.84 -4.18
N CYS A 205 -3.68 -12.24 -4.99
CA CYS A 205 -3.90 -12.67 -6.36
C CYS A 205 -3.73 -14.19 -6.54
N LEU A 206 -3.76 -14.98 -5.45
CA LEU A 206 -3.54 -16.42 -5.50
C LEU A 206 -4.86 -17.23 -5.39
N PRO A 207 -5.35 -17.83 -6.50
CA PRO A 207 -6.69 -18.43 -6.53
C PRO A 207 -6.94 -19.53 -5.49
N ARG A 208 -5.91 -20.33 -5.15
CA ARG A 208 -6.06 -21.37 -4.11
C ARG A 208 -6.43 -20.82 -2.74
N ARG A 209 -6.15 -19.54 -2.45
CA ARG A 209 -6.52 -18.88 -1.19
C ARG A 209 -7.91 -18.25 -1.20
N PHE A 210 -8.59 -18.21 -2.35
CA PHE A 210 -9.84 -17.45 -2.47
C PHE A 210 -11.02 -18.04 -1.71
N THR A 211 -10.93 -19.32 -1.37
CA THR A 211 -11.88 -20.03 -0.50
C THR A 211 -11.47 -20.02 0.96
N HIS A 212 -10.24 -19.59 1.28
CA HIS A 212 -9.77 -19.53 2.66
C HIS A 212 -10.37 -18.33 3.38
N ARG A 213 -10.61 -18.50 4.69
CA ARG A 213 -10.98 -17.41 5.60
C ARG A 213 -9.89 -16.35 5.61
N CYS A 214 -10.31 -15.10 5.73
CA CYS A 214 -9.45 -13.94 5.74
C CYS A 214 -9.74 -13.12 7.00
N THR A 215 -8.71 -12.59 7.65
CA THR A 215 -8.86 -11.62 8.72
C THR A 215 -7.61 -10.74 8.78
N TRP A 216 -7.74 -9.49 9.20
CA TRP A 216 -6.62 -8.59 9.41
C TRP A 216 -6.87 -7.69 10.60
N ARG A 217 -5.80 -7.28 11.28
CA ARG A 217 -5.87 -6.44 12.49
C ARG A 217 -4.77 -5.42 12.46
N GLN A 218 -5.09 -4.19 12.83
CA GLN A 218 -4.10 -3.25 13.30
C GLN A 218 -3.56 -3.74 14.65
N LEU A 219 -2.25 -3.63 14.81
CA LEU A 219 -1.52 -4.12 15.97
C LEU A 219 -1.09 -2.95 16.83
N THR A 220 -1.19 -3.11 18.15
CA THR A 220 -0.61 -2.16 19.09
C THR A 220 0.92 -2.21 18.97
N ILE A 221 1.51 -1.05 18.76
CA ILE A 221 2.95 -0.84 18.82
C ILE A 221 3.28 -0.27 20.19
N ALA A 222 4.38 -0.72 20.79
CA ALA A 222 4.89 -0.21 22.05
C ALA A 222 6.34 0.27 21.94
N GLU A 223 6.63 1.35 22.64
CA GLU A 223 7.96 1.95 22.82
C GLU A 223 8.07 2.36 24.29
N ASN A 224 9.17 1.99 24.97
CA ASN A 224 9.36 2.28 26.40
C ASN A 224 8.16 1.88 27.29
N GLN A 225 7.55 0.72 27.02
CA GLN A 225 6.37 0.19 27.72
C GLN A 225 5.09 1.05 27.56
N GLN A 226 5.07 1.99 26.62
CA GLN A 226 3.90 2.80 26.31
C GLN A 226 3.40 2.52 24.89
N PRO A 227 2.08 2.57 24.65
CA PRO A 227 1.56 2.46 23.30
C PRO A 227 2.01 3.64 22.45
N VAL A 228 2.43 3.35 21.21
CA VAL A 228 2.77 4.35 20.20
C VAL A 228 1.50 4.70 19.41
N PRO A 229 1.13 6.00 19.32
CA PRO A 229 0.04 6.45 18.48
C PRO A 229 0.17 6.05 17.01
N GLU A 230 -0.97 5.81 16.36
CA GLU A 230 -1.04 5.35 14.97
C GLU A 230 -0.51 6.38 13.95
N ASP A 231 -0.52 7.67 14.32
CA ASP A 231 0.03 8.77 13.53
C ASP A 231 1.56 8.87 13.62
N LEU A 232 2.20 8.07 14.47
CA LEU A 232 3.65 7.96 14.62
C LEU A 232 4.21 6.64 14.11
N ALA A 233 3.42 5.56 14.17
CA ALA A 233 3.76 4.26 13.57
C ALA A 233 2.51 3.41 13.39
N ALA A 234 2.49 2.56 12.36
CA ALA A 234 1.39 1.64 12.13
C ALA A 234 1.90 0.22 11.84
N ALA A 235 1.23 -0.77 12.43
CA ALA A 235 1.51 -2.18 12.21
C ALA A 235 0.23 -2.96 11.98
N TYR A 236 0.31 -3.96 11.10
CA TYR A 236 -0.84 -4.74 10.66
C TYR A 236 -0.49 -6.21 10.55
N ARG A 237 -1.42 -7.07 10.97
CA ARG A 237 -1.40 -8.51 10.67
C ARG A 237 -2.42 -8.80 9.58
N ILE A 238 -2.02 -9.58 8.58
CA ILE A 238 -2.89 -10.12 7.54
C ILE A 238 -2.87 -11.64 7.68
N GLN A 239 -4.04 -12.27 7.66
CA GLN A 239 -4.16 -13.72 7.68
C GLN A 239 -5.10 -14.20 6.58
N VAL A 240 -4.63 -15.14 5.76
CA VAL A 240 -5.44 -15.84 4.75
C VAL A 240 -5.25 -17.34 4.88
N GLY A 241 -6.21 -17.99 5.53
CA GLY A 241 -6.10 -19.37 6.00
C GLY A 241 -4.88 -19.51 6.91
N ASP A 242 -3.93 -20.30 6.44
CA ASP A 242 -2.71 -20.69 7.14
C ASP A 242 -1.53 -19.73 6.95
N ALA A 243 -1.66 -18.79 6.00
CA ALA A 243 -0.62 -17.83 5.67
C ALA A 243 -0.83 -16.52 6.44
N HIS A 244 0.24 -16.01 7.03
CA HIS A 244 0.23 -14.80 7.84
C HIS A 244 1.34 -13.85 7.38
N TRP A 245 1.00 -12.57 7.31
CA TRP A 245 1.94 -11.49 7.04
C TRP A 245 1.87 -10.44 8.13
N LEU A 246 3.00 -9.80 8.37
CA LEU A 246 3.13 -8.64 9.22
C LEU A 246 3.65 -7.48 8.38
N LEU A 247 3.06 -6.31 8.58
CA LEU A 247 3.50 -5.06 7.99
C LEU A 247 3.72 -4.06 9.11
N TYR A 248 4.81 -3.31 9.07
CA TYR A 248 5.08 -2.19 9.97
C TYR A 248 5.67 -1.04 9.17
N ARG A 249 5.28 0.20 9.52
CA ARG A 249 5.86 1.44 9.00
C ARG A 249 5.99 2.48 10.13
N THR A 250 7.16 3.10 10.27
CA THR A 250 7.30 4.34 11.03
C THR A 250 6.80 5.54 10.24
N LEU A 251 6.14 6.49 10.90
CA LEU A 251 5.66 7.74 10.32
C LEU A 251 6.28 8.98 10.99
N GLY A 252 6.68 8.83 12.26
CA GLY A 252 7.41 9.82 13.02
C GLY A 252 8.89 9.45 13.21
N PRO A 253 9.55 10.06 14.21
CA PRO A 253 10.95 9.78 14.52
C PRO A 253 11.22 8.28 14.71
N PRO A 254 12.42 7.80 14.34
CA PRO A 254 12.83 6.42 14.58
C PRO A 254 12.84 6.12 16.08
N GLY A 255 12.59 4.87 16.43
CA GLY A 255 12.52 4.42 17.81
C GLY A 255 12.68 2.91 17.93
N LYS A 256 13.12 2.45 19.10
CA LYS A 256 13.16 1.02 19.42
C LYS A 256 11.75 0.57 19.77
N ARG A 257 11.06 -0.01 18.78
CA ARG A 257 9.65 -0.35 18.88
C ARG A 257 9.45 -1.85 18.90
N SER A 258 8.30 -2.23 19.44
CA SER A 258 7.86 -3.61 19.45
C SER A 258 6.40 -3.73 19.06
N PHE A 259 6.05 -4.78 18.34
CA PHE A 259 4.67 -5.18 18.11
C PHE A 259 4.62 -6.70 18.01
N PHE A 260 3.54 -7.31 18.49
CA PHE A 260 3.34 -8.75 18.33
C PHE A 260 4.53 -9.61 18.83
N GLY A 261 5.20 -9.18 19.90
CA GLY A 261 6.37 -9.86 20.48
C GLY A 261 7.69 -9.68 19.69
N HIS A 262 7.68 -8.95 18.57
CA HIS A 262 8.85 -8.68 17.74
C HIS A 262 9.39 -7.26 18.01
N GLN A 263 10.69 -7.15 18.28
CA GLN A 263 11.39 -5.88 18.50
C GLN A 263 12.16 -5.46 17.24
N LEU A 264 12.17 -4.17 16.94
CA LEU A 264 12.83 -3.63 15.75
C LEU A 264 13.22 -2.15 15.90
N VAL A 265 14.08 -1.70 14.98
CA VAL A 265 14.44 -0.28 14.73
C VAL A 265 14.23 0.09 13.26
N SER A 266 13.45 -0.72 12.54
CA SER A 266 13.24 -0.57 11.10
C SER A 266 12.33 0.61 10.80
N GLU A 267 12.49 1.14 9.60
CA GLU A 267 11.60 2.11 9.00
C GLU A 267 10.35 1.45 8.41
N LEU A 268 10.54 0.32 7.72
CA LEU A 268 9.49 -0.46 7.09
C LEU A 268 9.86 -1.94 7.23
N LEU A 269 8.88 -2.76 7.59
CA LEU A 269 9.02 -4.21 7.63
C LEU A 269 7.80 -4.84 6.94
N PHE A 270 8.05 -5.73 5.98
CA PHE A 270 7.06 -6.66 5.46
C PHE A 270 7.59 -8.08 5.63
N ALA A 271 6.90 -8.89 6.41
CA ALA A 271 7.39 -10.20 6.84
C ALA A 271 6.31 -11.28 6.73
N ARG A 272 6.75 -12.53 6.63
CA ARG A 272 5.91 -13.69 6.91
C ARG A 272 5.96 -14.01 8.40
N PHE A 273 4.82 -14.39 8.96
CA PHE A 273 4.75 -14.90 10.32
C PHE A 273 4.52 -16.41 10.29
N ASP A 274 5.43 -17.16 10.90
CA ASP A 274 5.29 -18.60 11.09
C ASP A 274 4.51 -18.87 12.37
N ARG A 275 3.29 -19.41 12.22
CA ARG A 275 2.43 -19.72 13.37
C ARG A 275 2.95 -20.85 14.25
N GLN A 276 3.74 -21.77 13.69
CA GLN A 276 4.24 -22.94 14.41
C GLN A 276 5.38 -22.55 15.34
N THR A 277 6.30 -21.72 14.84
CA THR A 277 7.48 -21.29 15.59
C THR A 277 7.30 -19.94 16.28
N GLY A 278 6.32 -19.14 15.88
CA GLY A 278 6.16 -17.75 16.34
C GLY A 278 7.16 -16.78 15.71
N THR A 279 7.89 -17.21 14.67
CA THR A 279 8.99 -16.44 14.09
C THR A 279 8.50 -15.43 13.05
N VAL A 280 9.05 -14.22 13.11
CA VAL A 280 8.92 -13.20 12.07
C VAL A 280 10.06 -13.37 11.07
N ASN A 281 9.73 -13.67 9.82
CA ASN A 281 10.68 -13.87 8.73
C ASN A 281 10.56 -12.70 7.73
N PRO A 282 11.47 -11.71 7.78
CA PRO A 282 11.41 -10.56 6.88
C PRO A 282 11.48 -10.98 5.41
N LEU A 283 10.55 -10.47 4.60
CA LEU A 283 10.67 -10.49 3.14
C LEU A 283 11.32 -9.19 2.65
N LEU A 284 11.02 -8.09 3.32
CA LEU A 284 11.64 -6.79 3.16
C LEU A 284 11.77 -6.15 4.54
N GLU A 285 12.95 -5.64 4.84
CA GLU A 285 13.19 -4.80 6.00
C GLU A 285 14.08 -3.64 5.58
N LEU A 286 13.60 -2.42 5.81
CA LEU A 286 14.35 -1.19 5.61
C LEU A 286 14.69 -0.64 6.98
N VAL A 287 15.96 -0.38 7.21
CA VAL A 287 16.46 0.30 8.41
C VAL A 287 16.92 1.68 7.99
N GLU A 288 16.61 2.69 8.81
CA GLU A 288 17.25 3.99 8.67
C GLU A 288 18.73 3.77 8.97
N VAL A 289 19.61 4.11 8.02
CA VAL A 289 21.04 4.18 8.30
C VAL A 289 21.25 5.56 8.92
N PRO A 290 21.62 5.68 10.21
CA PRO A 290 21.99 6.98 10.75
C PRO A 290 23.14 7.54 9.92
N GLU A 291 23.01 8.78 9.45
CA GLU A 291 24.14 9.55 8.89
C GLU A 291 25.26 9.72 9.93
#